data_AF-W1X5N0-F1
#
_entry.id   AF-W1X5N0-F1
#
_cell.length_a   1.000
_cell.length_b   1.000
_cell.length_c   1.000
_cell.angle_alpha   90.00
_cell.angle_beta   90.00
_cell.angle_gamma   90.00
#
_symmetry.space_group_name_H-M   'P 1'
#
loop_
_entity.id
_entity.type
_entity.pdbx_description
1 polymer ?
#
loop_
_entity_poly.entity_id
_entity_poly.type
_entity_poly.pdbx_seq_one_letter_code
_entity_poly.pdbx_strand_id
1 'polypeptide(L)' 'MSAIENFDAHTPMMQQYLKLKAQHPEILLFYRMGDFY' A
#
# COMPACT_ATOMS: atom_id res chain seq x y z
N MET A 1 -15.01 -9.16 12.26
CA MET A 1 -15.64 -8.36 11.20
C MET A 1 -14.53 -7.66 10.45
N SER A 2 -14.23 -8.10 9.22
CA SER A 2 -13.23 -7.47 8.36
C SER A 2 -13.73 -6.10 7.92
N ALA A 3 -12.89 -5.07 8.06
CA ALA A 3 -13.21 -3.75 7.54
C ALA A 3 -13.46 -3.85 6.03
N ILE A 4 -14.52 -3.22 5.55
CA ILE A 4 -14.72 -3.00 4.13
C ILE A 4 -13.60 -2.04 3.71
N GLU A 5 -12.61 -2.53 2.96
CA GLU A 5 -11.45 -1.75 2.52
C GLU A 5 -11.87 -0.75 1.45
N ASN A 6 -12.50 0.32 1.89
CA ASN A 6 -12.83 1.45 1.04
C ASN A 6 -11.52 2.21 0.75
N PHE A 7 -11.19 2.43 -0.51
CA PHE A 7 -9.91 3.04 -0.90
C PHE A 7 -9.71 4.43 -0.25
N ASP A 8 -10.80 5.16 -0.04
CA ASP A 8 -10.83 6.48 0.62
C ASP A 8 -10.62 6.43 2.13
N ALA A 9 -10.75 5.26 2.75
CA ALA A 9 -10.48 5.07 4.18
C ALA A 9 -8.98 4.93 4.49
N HIS A 10 -8.13 4.76 3.48
CA HIS A 10 -6.69 4.68 3.64
C HIS A 10 -6.04 6.07 3.64
N THR A 11 -4.94 6.21 4.38
CA THR A 11 -4.12 7.43 4.31
C THR A 11 -3.60 7.64 2.88
N PRO A 12 -3.29 8.88 2.47
CA PRO A 12 -2.72 9.14 1.15
C PRO A 12 -1.47 8.29 0.84
N MET A 13 -0.64 8.03 1.86
CA MET A 13 0.53 7.17 1.74
C MET A 13 0.15 5.71 1.45
N MET A 14 -0.84 5.16 2.17
CA MET A 14 -1.28 3.77 1.96
C MET A 14 -1.98 3.60 0.60
N GLN A 15 -2.71 4.59 0.13
CA GLN A 15 -3.28 4.58 -1.22
C GLN A 15 -2.20 4.45 -2.30
N GLN A 16 -1.09 5.17 -2.15
CA GLN A 16 0.06 5.07 -3.05
C GLN A 16 0.75 3.70 -2.95
N TYR A 17 1.01 3.23 -1.73
CA TYR A 17 1.63 1.92 -1.50
C TYR A 17 0.81 0.78 -2.12
N LEU A 18 -0.50 0.75 -1.88
CA LEU A 18 -1.39 -0.30 -2.39
C LEU A 18 -1.48 -0.28 -3.92
N LYS A 19 -1.48 0.89 -4.56
CA LYS A 19 -1.41 1.01 -6.02
C LYS A 19 -0.14 0.39 -6.60
N LEU A 20 1.00 0.56 -5.94
CA LEU A 20 2.28 -0.02 -6.37
C LEU A 20 2.31 -1.53 -6.09
N LYS A 21 1.83 -1.95 -4.92
CA LYS A 21 1.77 -3.36 -4.52
C LYS A 21 0.83 -4.18 -5.41
N ALA A 22 -0.27 -3.60 -5.88
CA ALA A 22 -1.22 -4.26 -6.78
C ALA A 22 -0.62 -4.60 -8.15
N GLN A 23 0.43 -3.89 -8.60
CA GLN A 23 1.16 -4.23 -9.83
C GLN A 23 2.03 -5.49 -9.65
N HIS A 24 2.37 -5.82 -8.40
CA HIS A 24 3.26 -6.91 -8.02
C HIS A 24 2.72 -7.66 -6.79
N PRO A 25 1.54 -8.31 -6.88
CA PRO A 25 0.83 -8.86 -5.73
C PRO A 25 1.60 -10.00 -5.05
N GLU A 26 2.33 -10.81 -5.82
CA GLU A 26 2.95 -12.06 -5.33
C GLU A 26 4.40 -11.88 -4.81
N ILE A 27 5.02 -10.72 -5.00
CA ILE A 27 6.43 -10.50 -4.61
C ILE A 27 6.56 -9.42 -3.54
N LEU A 28 7.63 -9.48 -2.74
CA LEU A 28 7.90 -8.45 -1.74
C LEU A 28 8.19 -7.10 -2.42
N LEU A 29 7.57 -6.03 -1.93
CA LEU A 29 7.79 -4.66 -2.37
C LEU A 29 8.51 -3.90 -1.25
N PHE A 30 9.73 -3.46 -1.52
CA PHE A 30 10.48 -2.54 -0.67
C PHE A 30 10.06 -1.11 -1.01
N TYR A 31 9.42 -0.42 -0.07
CA TYR A 31 8.78 0.87 -0.29
C TYR A 31 9.52 1.96 0.48
N ARG A 32 10.31 2.74 -0.25
CA ARG A 32 11.20 3.72 0.34
C ARG A 32 10.45 4.85 1.04
N MET A 33 10.72 5.04 2.34
CA MET A 33 10.28 6.18 3.12
C MET A 33 11.46 6.81 3.84
N GLY A 34 11.97 7.91 3.28
CA GLY A 34 13.20 8.54 3.76
C GLY A 34 14.43 7.68 3.51
N ASP A 35 15.13 7.32 4.58
CA ASP A 35 16.38 6.55 4.54
C ASP A 35 16.17 5.04 4.62
N PHE A 36 14.92 4.58 4.67
CA PHE A 36 14.54 3.17 4.80
C PHE A 36 13.71 2.69 3.61
N TYR A 37 13.71 1.37 3.41
CA TYR A 37 12.94 0.62 2.41
C TYR A 37 11.88 -0.25 3.06
#